data_AF-A0A7J9IYI5-F1
#
_entry.id   AF-A0A7J9IYI5-F1
#
_cell.length_a   1.000
_cell.length_b   1.000
_cell.length_c   1.000
_cell.angle_alpha   90.00
_cell.angle_beta   90.00
_cell.angle_gamma   90.00
#
_symmetry.space_group_name_H-M   'P 1'
#
loop_
_entity.id
_entity.type
_entity.pdbx_description
1 polymer ?
#
loop_
_entity_poly.entity_id
_entity_poly.type
_entity_poly.pdbx_seq_one_letter_code
_entity_poly.pdbx_strand_id
1 'polypeptide(L)'
;MKSQSESSLLSAVRSTRGEKVLEVDGTVTTQPVLEHVGISTWPGRLILTDHALYFEALRVVSYDKPKRYDLSDDLNQTVKPELTGPWGTRLFDKAVLYKSISLSEPAIIEFPELKGHTRRDYWLAVIREILYVHRFINKFHITGIEKDDALSKAILGILRVQAIQEISSSSTVCFESLLMFNLCDQLPGGDLILETLANMSSSRGLDWGNNIVASGGMYSISALTTVSNLGVMFGSSSNNPSEAGLIVGELAVGEMSSLERAVKESRENYKKVVLAQETVNGVKADGIDTNLAVMKELLLPVMEVGKWLLSLVYWDDPLKSLLFSLISTFIIFRGWLGYTLALTLVLIAIFMVVTRFCNQGRPLVELKVMAPPPMNTMEQLLAVQNAISQAEQLVQDGNIVLLKFRALLLSIFPQASDRFAALLVFVALILALVPSKYMLLVVFLETFTRYSPLRKASTERWMRRLREWWFSIPAAPVVLETQRQKEKDAKKRK
;
A
#
# COMPACT_ATOMS: atom_id res chain seq x y z
N MET A 1 22.81 7.06 -20.39
CA MET A 1 23.28 6.90 -19.01
C MET A 1 24.30 8.00 -18.74
N LYS A 2 24.20 8.74 -17.64
CA LYS A 2 25.21 9.71 -17.23
C LYS A 2 26.52 8.94 -16.96
N SER A 3 27.37 8.83 -17.96
CA SER A 3 28.65 8.10 -17.89
C SER A 3 29.72 8.86 -17.12
N GLN A 4 29.34 9.71 -16.17
CA GLN A 4 30.28 10.60 -15.48
C GLN A 4 30.15 10.47 -13.97
N SER A 5 30.95 9.55 -13.42
CA SER A 5 31.92 9.88 -12.37
C SER A 5 32.65 8.59 -12.01
N GLU A 6 33.83 8.42 -12.61
CA GLU A 6 34.86 7.56 -12.02
C GLU A 6 35.30 8.20 -10.69
N SER A 7 34.57 7.92 -9.61
CA SER A 7 35.24 7.95 -8.33
C SER A 7 36.13 6.72 -8.28
N SER A 8 37.44 6.94 -8.29
CA SER A 8 38.47 5.91 -8.27
C SER A 8 38.36 4.96 -7.06
N LEU A 9 37.70 5.41 -6.00
CA LEU A 9 37.42 4.61 -4.79
C LEU A 9 36.23 3.66 -4.96
N LEU A 10 35.17 4.06 -5.68
CA LEU A 10 34.03 3.17 -5.95
C LEU A 10 34.29 2.25 -7.13
N SER A 11 35.16 2.61 -8.08
CA SER A 11 35.48 1.72 -9.20
C SER A 11 36.05 0.39 -8.71
N ALA A 12 36.93 0.40 -7.70
CA ALA A 12 37.49 -0.82 -7.10
C ALA A 12 36.41 -1.69 -6.44
N VAL A 13 35.50 -1.08 -5.66
CA VAL A 13 34.42 -1.81 -4.97
C VAL A 13 33.38 -2.34 -5.97
N ARG A 14 32.97 -1.54 -6.95
CA ARG A 14 31.99 -1.92 -7.97
C ARG A 14 32.52 -2.96 -8.96
N SER A 15 33.79 -2.86 -9.35
CA SER A 15 34.43 -3.77 -10.31
C SER A 15 34.42 -5.22 -9.82
N THR A 16 34.52 -5.45 -8.50
CA THR A 16 34.44 -6.81 -7.94
C THR A 16 33.10 -7.52 -8.13
N ARG A 17 31.98 -6.78 -8.21
CA ARG A 17 30.63 -7.33 -8.47
C ARG A 17 30.12 -7.04 -9.89
N GLY A 18 30.85 -6.28 -10.71
CA GLY A 18 30.40 -5.85 -12.03
C GLY A 18 29.22 -4.87 -12.01
N GLU A 19 29.06 -4.10 -10.92
CA GLU A 19 27.92 -3.21 -10.71
C GLU A 19 27.96 -1.98 -11.63
N LYS A 20 26.80 -1.63 -12.18
CA LYS A 20 26.66 -0.48 -13.09
C LYS A 20 25.96 0.68 -12.41
N VAL A 21 26.48 1.89 -12.64
CA VAL A 21 25.91 3.13 -12.12
C VAL A 21 24.73 3.55 -12.98
N LEU A 22 23.60 3.79 -12.33
CA LEU A 22 22.34 4.17 -12.99
C LEU A 22 22.06 5.66 -12.83
N GLU A 23 22.26 6.20 -11.64
CA GLU A 23 22.02 7.60 -11.33
C GLU A 23 22.99 8.12 -10.26
N VAL A 24 23.38 9.38 -10.38
CA VAL A 24 24.25 10.09 -9.43
C VAL A 24 23.66 11.45 -9.13
N ASP A 25 23.64 11.83 -7.85
CA ASP A 25 23.15 13.14 -7.39
C ASP A 25 24.00 13.66 -6.21
N GLY A 26 23.97 14.97 -5.97
CA GLY A 26 24.82 15.65 -4.98
C GLY A 26 26.25 15.93 -5.46
N THR A 27 26.49 15.90 -6.78
CA THR A 27 27.80 16.25 -7.38
C THR A 27 28.09 17.74 -7.33
N VAL A 28 27.05 18.57 -7.35
CA VAL A 28 27.16 20.03 -7.26
C VAL A 28 27.16 20.42 -5.79
N THR A 29 28.20 21.13 -5.35
CA THR A 29 28.39 21.56 -3.95
C THR A 29 27.27 22.46 -3.43
N THR A 30 26.48 23.07 -4.32
CA THR A 30 25.34 23.93 -3.97
C THR A 30 24.06 23.15 -3.64
N GLN A 31 23.97 21.86 -4.00
CA GLN A 31 22.80 21.00 -3.73
C GLN A 31 23.23 19.59 -3.29
N PRO A 32 23.98 19.44 -2.19
CA PRO A 32 24.41 18.13 -1.70
C PRO A 32 23.22 17.29 -1.22
N VAL A 33 23.38 15.97 -1.24
CA VAL A 33 22.50 15.05 -0.52
C VAL A 33 22.98 14.96 0.92
N LEU A 34 22.07 15.00 1.89
CA LEU A 34 22.42 14.98 3.31
C LEU A 34 22.09 13.62 3.91
N GLU A 35 23.06 12.97 4.54
CA GLU A 35 22.82 11.77 5.33
C GLU A 35 22.75 12.14 6.81
N HIS A 36 21.67 11.75 7.49
CA HIS A 36 21.52 11.92 8.93
C HIS A 36 22.03 10.69 9.67
N VAL A 37 22.95 10.91 10.60
CA VAL A 37 23.45 9.90 11.53
C VAL A 37 23.27 10.45 12.94
N GLY A 38 22.27 9.92 13.66
CA GLY A 38 21.82 10.50 14.93
C GLY A 38 21.32 11.93 14.76
N ILE A 39 22.01 12.89 15.38
CA ILE A 39 21.69 14.34 15.35
C ILE A 39 22.54 15.06 14.28
N SER A 40 23.55 14.41 13.71
CA SER A 40 24.50 15.01 12.77
C SER A 40 24.09 14.78 11.32
N THR A 41 24.30 15.80 10.48
CA THR A 41 24.07 15.74 9.03
C THR A 41 25.37 15.80 8.25
N TRP A 42 25.53 14.88 7.32
CA TRP A 42 26.72 14.73 6.48
C TRP A 42 26.36 15.08 5.04
N PRO A 43 26.90 16.15 4.45
CA PRO A 43 26.71 16.42 3.03
C PRO A 43 27.53 15.43 2.20
N GLY A 44 26.97 14.94 1.11
CA GLY A 44 27.62 13.98 0.23
C GLY A 44 26.96 13.86 -1.14
N ARG A 45 27.49 12.92 -1.92
CA ARG A 45 26.90 12.43 -3.16
C ARG A 45 26.27 11.07 -2.95
N LEU A 46 25.17 10.85 -3.64
CA LEU A 46 24.43 9.59 -3.65
C LEU A 46 24.56 8.94 -5.03
N ILE A 47 24.92 7.66 -5.04
CA ILE A 47 25.14 6.89 -6.27
C ILE A 47 24.28 5.64 -6.20
N LEU A 48 23.39 5.48 -7.18
CA LEU A 48 22.59 4.28 -7.35
C LEU A 48 23.21 3.37 -8.38
N THR A 49 23.35 2.11 -8.02
CA THR A 49 23.76 1.04 -8.93
C THR A 49 22.63 0.04 -9.13
N ASP A 50 22.82 -0.87 -10.07
CA ASP A 50 21.92 -2.00 -10.31
C ASP A 50 21.80 -2.96 -9.11
N HIS A 51 22.69 -2.93 -8.11
CA HIS A 51 22.67 -3.84 -6.95
C HIS A 51 22.63 -3.15 -5.58
N ALA A 52 23.16 -1.94 -5.45
CA ALA A 52 23.32 -1.24 -4.18
C ALA A 52 23.25 0.29 -4.30
N LEU A 53 22.98 0.93 -3.18
CA LEU A 53 23.04 2.38 -3.01
C LEU A 53 24.32 2.76 -2.25
N TYR A 54 25.06 3.72 -2.79
CA TYR A 54 26.32 4.20 -2.21
C TYR A 54 26.19 5.66 -1.79
N PHE A 55 26.68 5.97 -0.58
CA PHE A 55 26.79 7.34 -0.09
C PHE A 55 28.25 7.70 0.16
N GLU A 56 28.67 8.83 -0.39
CA GLU A 56 30.02 9.35 -0.25
C GLU A 56 30.00 10.78 0.27
N ALA A 57 30.56 10.99 1.46
CA ALA A 57 30.57 12.30 2.11
C ALA A 57 31.51 13.30 1.40
N LEU A 58 31.07 14.54 1.27
CA LEU A 58 31.84 15.68 0.78
C LEU A 58 32.74 16.19 1.93
N ARG A 59 33.99 15.74 2.00
CA ARG A 59 35.02 16.30 2.90
C ARG A 59 36.33 16.61 2.19
N VAL A 60 36.97 17.69 2.66
CA VAL A 60 38.21 18.31 2.15
C VAL A 60 39.49 17.58 2.61
N VAL A 61 39.41 16.61 3.54
CA VAL A 61 40.60 15.89 4.05
C VAL A 61 40.33 14.38 4.18
N SER A 62 40.94 13.61 3.27
CA SER A 62 41.28 12.16 3.27
C SER A 62 40.22 11.07 3.53
N TYR A 63 39.98 10.24 2.49
CA TYR A 63 39.69 8.79 2.44
C TYR A 63 38.75 8.13 3.46
N ASP A 64 37.54 8.64 3.67
CA ASP A 64 36.48 7.79 4.24
C ASP A 64 35.93 6.83 3.17
N LYS A 65 35.81 5.54 3.52
CA LYS A 65 35.22 4.54 2.63
C LYS A 65 33.74 4.88 2.40
N PRO A 66 33.25 4.78 1.16
CA PRO A 66 31.85 5.05 0.86
C PRO A 66 30.95 4.05 1.61
N LYS A 67 29.87 4.56 2.20
CA LYS A 67 28.86 3.71 2.86
C LYS A 67 28.06 2.98 1.79
N ARG A 68 27.83 1.68 2.01
CA ARG A 68 27.14 0.79 1.08
C ARG A 68 25.85 0.28 1.70
N TYR A 69 24.76 0.42 0.95
CA TYR A 69 23.43 -0.04 1.29
C TYR A 69 22.99 -1.07 0.25
N ASP A 70 22.97 -2.36 0.62
CA ASP A 70 22.68 -3.44 -0.33
C ASP A 70 21.17 -3.53 -0.65
N LEU A 71 20.83 -3.53 -1.94
CA LEU A 71 19.47 -3.67 -2.44
C LEU A 71 19.20 -5.07 -3.03
N SER A 72 20.25 -5.87 -3.22
CA SER A 72 20.20 -7.16 -3.93
C SER A 72 19.90 -8.35 -3.02
N ASP A 73 20.49 -8.37 -1.83
CA ASP A 73 20.37 -9.47 -0.88
C ASP A 73 19.01 -9.41 -0.13
N ASP A 74 18.47 -10.53 0.37
CA ASP A 74 17.21 -10.54 1.14
C ASP A 74 17.45 -10.17 2.62
N LEU A 75 17.60 -8.87 2.91
CA LEU A 75 17.89 -8.35 4.24
C LEU A 75 16.65 -7.73 4.92
N ASN A 76 15.45 -8.10 4.48
CA ASN A 76 14.17 -7.47 4.86
C ASN A 76 14.23 -5.93 4.79
N GLN A 77 14.78 -5.40 3.69
CA GLN A 77 14.94 -3.97 3.52
C GLN A 77 13.58 -3.26 3.42
N THR A 78 13.49 -2.08 4.02
CA THR A 78 12.32 -1.21 3.87
C THR A 78 12.76 0.20 3.50
N VAL A 79 12.20 0.71 2.38
CA VAL A 79 12.46 2.06 1.89
C VAL A 79 11.18 2.88 1.92
N LYS A 80 11.15 3.93 2.74
CA LYS A 80 9.96 4.75 2.99
C LYS A 80 10.30 6.24 2.98
N PRO A 81 9.36 7.11 2.61
CA PRO A 81 9.50 8.54 2.86
C PRO A 81 9.50 8.77 4.38
N GLU A 82 10.37 9.66 4.85
CA GLU A 82 10.46 10.08 6.25
C GLU A 82 10.43 11.60 6.32
N LEU A 83 9.85 12.11 7.41
CA LEU A 83 9.84 13.53 7.71
C LEU A 83 11.12 13.90 8.45
N THR A 84 11.86 14.88 7.93
CA THR A 84 13.09 15.42 8.52
C THR A 84 13.00 16.93 8.70
N GLY A 85 13.92 17.49 9.46
CA GLY A 85 13.93 18.90 9.76
C GLY A 85 15.11 19.26 10.63
N PRO A 86 15.37 20.56 10.82
CA PRO A 86 16.46 21.02 11.67
C PRO A 86 16.41 20.31 13.01
N TRP A 87 17.56 19.82 13.48
CA TRP A 87 17.70 19.14 14.78
C TRP A 87 16.90 17.83 14.93
N GLY A 88 16.57 17.15 13.84
CA GLY A 88 15.82 15.88 13.88
C GLY A 88 14.31 16.05 14.07
N THR A 89 13.77 17.25 13.84
CA THR A 89 12.33 17.52 13.89
C THR A 89 11.62 16.92 12.66
N ARG A 90 10.44 16.31 12.83
CA ARG A 90 9.67 15.66 11.75
C ARG A 90 8.75 16.66 11.02
N LEU A 91 9.33 17.65 10.35
CA LEU A 91 8.56 18.78 9.77
C LEU A 91 8.50 18.78 8.24
N PHE A 92 9.56 18.39 7.56
CA PHE A 92 9.68 18.47 6.11
C PHE A 92 9.75 17.08 5.50
N ASP A 93 8.99 16.88 4.44
CA ASP A 93 8.90 15.65 3.67
C ASP A 93 10.03 15.55 2.64
N LYS A 94 11.28 15.59 3.11
CA LYS A 94 12.46 15.70 2.25
C LYS A 94 13.40 14.50 2.30
N ALA A 95 13.08 13.48 3.11
CA ALA A 95 13.99 12.35 3.29
C ALA A 95 13.42 11.01 2.88
N VAL A 96 14.35 10.10 2.59
CA VAL A 96 14.14 8.68 2.36
C VAL A 96 14.83 7.91 3.48
N LEU A 97 14.06 7.06 4.16
CA LEU A 97 14.53 6.13 5.17
C LEU A 97 14.86 4.79 4.51
N TYR A 98 16.09 4.31 4.71
CA TYR A 98 16.51 2.95 4.40
C TYR A 98 16.76 2.19 5.71
N LYS A 99 16.07 1.07 5.89
CA LYS A 99 16.25 0.15 7.01
C LYS A 99 16.54 -1.24 6.49
N SER A 100 17.49 -1.94 7.10
CA SER A 100 17.90 -3.31 6.79
C SER A 100 18.30 -4.03 8.07
N ILE A 101 18.27 -5.38 8.10
CA ILE A 101 18.79 -6.17 9.23
C ILE A 101 20.30 -5.99 9.40
N SER A 102 21.02 -5.69 8.31
CA SER A 102 22.47 -5.46 8.34
C SER A 102 22.87 -4.14 9.03
N LEU A 103 21.93 -3.25 9.29
CA LEU A 103 22.16 -1.95 9.92
C LEU A 103 21.53 -1.90 11.31
N SER A 104 22.30 -1.47 12.30
CA SER A 104 21.80 -1.23 13.66
C SER A 104 20.90 0.02 13.72
N GLU A 105 21.26 1.06 12.98
CA GLU A 105 20.51 2.32 12.86
C GLU A 105 20.02 2.51 11.43
N PRO A 106 18.78 2.99 11.21
CA PRO A 106 18.27 3.23 9.88
C PRO A 106 18.98 4.44 9.24
N ALA A 107 19.31 4.34 7.96
CA ALA A 107 19.91 5.44 7.22
C ALA A 107 18.82 6.40 6.73
N ILE A 108 18.96 7.68 7.07
CA ILE A 108 18.04 8.73 6.64
C ILE A 108 18.78 9.62 5.65
N ILE A 109 18.29 9.67 4.42
CA ILE A 109 18.89 10.41 3.31
C ILE A 109 17.95 11.54 2.94
N GLU A 110 18.32 12.77 3.26
CA GLU A 110 17.59 13.99 2.96
C GLU A 110 18.04 14.61 1.64
N PHE A 111 17.05 15.06 0.87
CA PHE A 111 17.19 15.77 -0.40
C PHE A 111 16.74 17.22 -0.22
N PRO A 112 17.67 18.17 -0.03
CA PRO A 112 17.32 19.57 0.14
C PRO A 112 16.68 20.13 -1.14
N GLU A 113 15.39 20.47 -1.07
CA GLU A 113 14.67 21.23 -2.10
C GLU A 113 14.04 22.48 -1.47
N LEU A 114 14.10 23.62 -2.17
CA LEU A 114 13.51 24.88 -1.70
C LEU A 114 11.97 24.85 -1.73
N LYS A 115 11.39 24.18 -2.73
CA LYS A 115 9.94 24.05 -2.90
C LYS A 115 9.60 22.68 -3.48
N GLY A 116 8.66 21.98 -2.85
CA GLY A 116 8.21 20.66 -3.27
C GLY A 116 9.06 19.52 -2.70
N HIS A 117 8.80 18.33 -3.23
CA HIS A 117 9.41 17.05 -2.83
C HIS A 117 9.72 16.13 -4.02
N THR A 118 9.85 16.73 -5.21
CA THR A 118 9.99 16.00 -6.47
C THR A 118 11.29 15.22 -6.58
N ARG A 119 12.43 15.78 -6.12
CA ARG A 119 13.73 15.09 -6.10
C ARG A 119 13.70 13.91 -5.15
N ARG A 120 13.07 14.07 -3.98
CA ARG A 120 12.87 12.98 -3.01
C ARG A 120 12.01 11.87 -3.61
N ASP A 121 10.91 12.21 -4.27
CA ASP A 121 10.00 11.22 -4.87
C ASP A 121 10.62 10.46 -6.04
N TYR A 122 11.38 11.15 -6.88
CA TYR A 122 12.15 10.51 -7.93
C TYR A 122 13.14 9.49 -7.34
N TRP A 123 13.98 9.91 -6.39
CA TRP A 123 14.95 9.02 -5.75
C TRP A 123 14.29 7.85 -5.01
N LEU A 124 13.20 8.11 -4.29
CA LEU A 124 12.41 7.08 -3.63
C LEU A 124 11.89 6.04 -4.63
N ALA A 125 11.35 6.48 -5.76
CA ALA A 125 10.77 5.62 -6.78
C ALA A 125 11.84 4.75 -7.47
N VAL A 126 12.99 5.34 -7.83
CA VAL A 126 14.10 4.63 -8.50
C VAL A 126 14.78 3.62 -7.54
N ILE A 127 15.01 3.99 -6.27
CA ILE A 127 15.54 3.05 -5.26
C ILE A 127 14.59 1.87 -5.05
N ARG A 128 13.28 2.14 -4.97
CA ARG A 128 12.25 1.11 -4.83
C ARG A 128 12.20 0.17 -6.02
N GLU A 129 12.32 0.69 -7.24
CA GLU A 129 12.30 -0.15 -8.45
C GLU A 129 13.39 -1.22 -8.40
N ILE A 130 14.63 -0.83 -8.11
CA ILE A 130 15.76 -1.78 -8.03
C ILE A 130 15.57 -2.78 -6.90
N LEU A 131 15.14 -2.30 -5.73
CA LEU A 131 14.86 -3.17 -4.59
C LEU A 131 13.78 -4.22 -4.94
N TYR A 132 12.71 -3.81 -5.61
CA TYR A 132 11.61 -4.71 -5.96
C TYR A 132 11.96 -5.67 -7.09
N VAL A 133 12.86 -5.30 -8.00
CA VAL A 133 13.38 -6.21 -9.03
C VAL A 133 14.19 -7.33 -8.40
N HIS A 134 15.10 -7.01 -7.49
CA HIS A 134 15.87 -8.03 -6.77
C HIS A 134 14.97 -8.90 -5.89
N ARG A 135 13.97 -8.29 -5.23
CA ARG A 135 12.96 -9.05 -4.48
C ARG A 135 12.16 -9.98 -5.40
N PHE A 136 11.82 -9.55 -6.61
CA PHE A 136 11.17 -10.37 -7.62
C PHE A 136 12.06 -11.55 -8.06
N ILE A 137 13.32 -11.28 -8.40
CA ILE A 137 14.31 -12.29 -8.78
C ILE A 137 14.48 -13.33 -7.67
N ASN A 138 14.68 -12.89 -6.42
CA ASN A 138 14.89 -13.77 -5.27
C ASN A 138 13.62 -14.57 -4.95
N LYS A 139 12.44 -13.96 -5.04
CA LYS A 139 11.16 -14.64 -4.78
C LYS A 139 10.88 -15.78 -5.76
N PHE A 140 11.14 -15.56 -7.05
CA PHE A 140 10.89 -16.55 -8.10
C PHE A 140 12.13 -17.38 -8.47
N HIS A 141 13.25 -17.20 -7.76
CA HIS A 141 14.52 -17.93 -7.98
C HIS A 141 15.00 -17.86 -9.44
N ILE A 142 14.86 -16.68 -10.06
CA ILE A 142 15.20 -16.45 -11.47
C ILE A 142 16.73 -16.37 -11.60
N THR A 143 17.30 -17.16 -12.51
CA THR A 143 18.76 -17.23 -12.72
C THR A 143 19.14 -17.06 -14.20
N GLY A 144 20.40 -16.69 -14.45
CA GLY A 144 20.95 -16.55 -15.79
C GLY A 144 20.40 -15.35 -16.58
N ILE A 145 20.13 -15.56 -17.87
CA ILE A 145 19.74 -14.51 -18.84
C ILE A 145 18.42 -13.84 -18.46
N GLU A 146 17.52 -14.56 -17.79
CA GLU A 146 16.24 -14.03 -17.32
C GLU A 146 16.38 -13.02 -16.20
N LYS A 147 17.38 -13.21 -15.34
CA LYS A 147 17.75 -12.23 -14.32
C LYS A 147 18.22 -10.93 -14.98
N ASP A 148 19.11 -11.05 -15.96
CA ASP A 148 19.64 -9.91 -16.70
C ASP A 148 18.55 -9.18 -17.51
N ASP A 149 17.56 -9.91 -18.06
CA ASP A 149 16.39 -9.32 -18.72
C ASP A 149 15.46 -8.58 -17.75
N ALA A 150 15.21 -9.14 -16.56
CA ALA A 150 14.41 -8.48 -15.52
C ALA A 150 15.09 -7.19 -15.02
N LEU A 151 16.40 -7.22 -14.79
CA LEU A 151 17.20 -6.04 -14.47
C LEU A 151 17.17 -5.02 -15.60
N SER A 152 17.32 -5.47 -16.85
CA SER A 152 17.25 -4.60 -18.03
C SER A 152 15.90 -3.89 -18.15
N LYS A 153 14.77 -4.58 -17.87
CA LYS A 153 13.43 -3.98 -17.85
C LYS A 153 13.33 -2.82 -16.86
N ALA A 154 13.86 -3.01 -15.65
CA ALA A 154 13.86 -1.98 -14.62
C ALA A 154 14.74 -0.79 -15.00
N ILE A 155 15.93 -1.06 -15.52
CA ILE A 155 16.86 -0.01 -15.93
C ILE A 155 16.29 0.81 -17.09
N LEU A 156 15.66 0.16 -18.09
CA LEU A 156 14.92 0.84 -19.15
C LEU A 156 13.76 1.68 -18.58
N GLY A 157 13.07 1.19 -17.55
CA GLY A 157 12.05 1.95 -16.82
C GLY A 157 12.62 3.23 -16.20
N ILE A 158 13.76 3.14 -15.52
CA ILE A 158 14.46 4.28 -14.91
C ILE A 158 14.92 5.28 -15.99
N LEU A 159 15.53 4.79 -17.08
CA LEU A 159 15.96 5.63 -18.20
C LEU A 159 14.78 6.36 -18.85
N ARG A 160 13.63 5.69 -18.98
CA ARG A 160 12.39 6.32 -19.47
C ARG A 160 11.92 7.42 -18.53
N VAL A 161 11.95 7.19 -17.21
CA VAL A 161 11.58 8.21 -16.22
C VAL A 161 12.52 9.43 -16.30
N GLN A 162 13.83 9.20 -16.41
CA GLN A 162 14.83 10.25 -16.60
C GLN A 162 14.54 11.08 -17.85
N ALA A 163 14.28 10.42 -18.98
CA ALA A 163 13.93 11.11 -20.23
C ALA A 163 12.63 11.92 -20.09
N ILE A 164 11.60 11.38 -19.44
CA ILE A 164 10.33 12.11 -19.21
C ILE A 164 10.56 13.33 -18.31
N GLN A 165 11.41 13.20 -17.29
CA GLN A 165 11.75 14.30 -16.39
C GLN A 165 12.50 15.42 -17.10
N GLU A 166 13.45 15.09 -17.99
CA GLU A 166 14.18 16.09 -18.79
C GLU A 166 13.26 16.82 -19.78
N ILE A 167 12.26 16.12 -20.34
CA ILE A 167 11.30 16.69 -21.28
C ILE A 167 10.22 17.53 -20.57
N SER A 168 9.85 17.14 -19.33
CA SER A 168 8.71 17.72 -18.60
C SER A 168 9.17 18.85 -17.68
N SER A 169 9.11 20.10 -18.15
CA SER A 169 9.48 21.27 -17.35
C SER A 169 8.42 21.76 -16.35
N SER A 170 7.21 21.19 -16.36
CA SER A 170 6.06 21.76 -15.61
C SER A 170 5.08 20.75 -14.99
N SER A 171 5.21 19.45 -15.25
CA SER A 171 4.24 18.45 -14.79
C SER A 171 4.72 17.74 -13.51
N THR A 172 3.80 17.56 -12.56
CA THR A 172 3.96 16.63 -11.43
C THR A 172 3.97 15.20 -11.98
N VAL A 173 5.15 14.70 -12.33
CA VAL A 173 5.31 13.32 -12.83
C VAL A 173 5.13 12.35 -11.66
N CYS A 174 4.11 11.48 -11.74
CA CYS A 174 3.93 10.39 -10.78
C CYS A 174 4.94 9.27 -11.07
N PHE A 175 6.18 9.41 -10.59
CA PHE A 175 7.29 8.49 -10.84
C PHE A 175 6.98 7.03 -10.50
N GLU A 176 6.22 6.79 -9.42
CA GLU A 176 5.83 5.45 -8.97
C GLU A 176 5.01 4.69 -10.02
N SER A 177 4.22 5.41 -10.84
CA SER A 177 3.36 4.80 -11.86
C SER A 177 4.09 4.41 -13.15
N LEU A 178 5.27 4.96 -13.38
CA LEU A 178 6.06 4.76 -14.60
C LEU A 178 7.01 3.56 -14.49
N LEU A 179 7.28 3.11 -13.26
CA LEU A 179 8.23 2.05 -12.93
C LEU A 179 7.46 0.74 -12.70
N MET A 180 7.85 -0.32 -13.40
CA MET A 180 7.04 -1.54 -13.53
C MET A 180 6.92 -2.28 -12.20
N PHE A 181 8.05 -2.50 -11.53
CA PHE A 181 8.10 -3.33 -10.32
C PHE A 181 7.56 -2.57 -9.10
N ASN A 182 7.83 -1.27 -9.03
CA ASN A 182 7.24 -0.37 -8.04
C ASN A 182 5.73 -0.28 -8.18
N LEU A 183 5.22 -0.08 -9.40
CA LEU A 183 3.78 -0.07 -9.67
C LEU A 183 3.13 -1.41 -9.29
N CYS A 184 3.74 -2.55 -9.63
CA CYS A 184 3.19 -3.86 -9.28
C CYS A 184 3.11 -4.08 -7.77
N ASP A 185 4.05 -3.55 -6.97
CA ASP A 185 3.94 -3.68 -5.52
C ASP A 185 2.82 -2.81 -4.94
N GLN A 186 2.49 -1.68 -5.56
CA GLN A 186 1.43 -0.78 -5.10
C GLN A 186 0.03 -1.16 -5.60
N LEU A 187 -0.08 -1.77 -6.77
CA LEU A 187 -1.37 -2.10 -7.39
C LEU A 187 -2.07 -3.26 -6.67
N PRO A 188 -3.42 -3.20 -6.56
CA PRO A 188 -4.20 -4.34 -6.09
C PRO A 188 -4.08 -5.50 -7.10
N GLY A 189 -3.59 -6.66 -6.63
CA GLY A 189 -3.35 -7.83 -7.48
C GLY A 189 -2.08 -7.76 -8.33
N GLY A 190 -1.17 -6.82 -8.09
CA GLY A 190 0.10 -6.77 -8.82
C GLY A 190 1.04 -7.97 -8.56
N ASP A 191 0.82 -8.73 -7.48
CA ASP A 191 1.50 -10.01 -7.25
C ASP A 191 1.17 -11.06 -8.32
N LEU A 192 -0.05 -11.05 -8.87
CA LEU A 192 -0.46 -11.91 -9.99
C LEU A 192 0.23 -11.51 -11.29
N ILE A 193 0.45 -10.22 -11.50
CA ILE A 193 1.19 -9.72 -12.66
C ILE A 193 2.64 -10.22 -12.60
N LEU A 194 3.28 -10.10 -11.43
CA LEU A 194 4.63 -10.61 -11.25
C LEU A 194 4.70 -12.14 -11.38
N GLU A 195 3.74 -12.87 -10.83
CA GLU A 195 3.68 -14.34 -10.96
C GLU A 195 3.48 -14.80 -12.41
N THR A 196 2.57 -14.15 -13.15
CA THR A 196 2.38 -14.43 -14.58
C THR A 196 3.63 -14.09 -15.40
N LEU A 197 4.34 -13.01 -15.06
CA LEU A 197 5.60 -12.63 -15.72
C LEU A 197 6.72 -13.66 -15.46
N ALA A 198 6.84 -14.17 -14.23
CA ALA A 198 7.79 -15.23 -13.88
C ALA A 198 7.43 -16.59 -14.52
N ASN A 199 6.14 -16.92 -14.59
CA ASN A 199 5.69 -18.15 -15.26
C ASN A 199 5.94 -18.09 -16.77
N MET A 200 5.77 -16.92 -17.40
CA MET A 200 6.11 -16.72 -18.81
C MET A 200 7.61 -16.87 -19.07
N SER A 201 8.47 -16.45 -18.13
CA SER A 201 9.92 -16.63 -18.29
C SER A 201 10.32 -18.10 -18.13
N SER A 202 9.84 -18.78 -17.09
CA SER A 202 10.17 -20.19 -16.82
C SER A 202 9.61 -21.20 -17.85
N SER A 203 8.39 -21.02 -18.35
CA SER A 203 7.80 -21.91 -19.38
C SER A 203 8.63 -21.94 -20.66
N ARG A 204 9.32 -20.84 -20.97
CA ARG A 204 10.13 -20.69 -22.18
C ARG A 204 11.33 -21.65 -22.22
N GLY A 205 11.89 -22.02 -21.08
CA GLY A 205 13.00 -22.97 -21.00
C GLY A 205 12.60 -24.40 -21.40
N LEU A 206 11.32 -24.77 -21.24
CA LEU A 206 10.78 -26.09 -21.58
C LEU A 206 10.28 -26.15 -23.03
N ASP A 207 9.68 -25.08 -23.56
CA ASP A 207 9.09 -25.05 -24.90
C ASP A 207 10.11 -24.82 -26.03
N TRP A 208 11.32 -24.32 -25.71
CA TRP A 208 12.41 -24.13 -26.68
C TRP A 208 12.76 -25.41 -27.45
N GLY A 209 12.65 -26.57 -26.81
CA GLY A 209 12.99 -27.86 -27.41
C GLY A 209 11.95 -28.39 -28.42
N ASN A 210 10.69 -27.99 -28.30
CA ASN A 210 9.58 -28.64 -29.02
C ASN A 210 8.94 -27.77 -30.12
N ASN A 211 9.04 -26.44 -30.06
CA ASN A 211 8.22 -25.55 -30.90
C ASN A 211 8.94 -24.84 -32.06
N ILE A 212 10.24 -25.07 -32.28
CA ILE A 212 10.98 -24.41 -33.39
C ILE A 212 10.42 -24.78 -34.79
N VAL A 213 9.65 -25.87 -34.90
CA VAL A 213 9.15 -26.37 -36.19
C VAL A 213 7.72 -25.92 -36.52
N ALA A 214 6.94 -25.38 -35.57
CA ALA A 214 5.51 -25.16 -35.79
C ALA A 214 4.94 -23.96 -35.03
N SER A 215 5.20 -22.73 -35.47
CA SER A 215 4.21 -21.64 -35.52
C SER A 215 4.88 -20.35 -36.00
N GLY A 216 4.32 -19.72 -37.05
CA GLY A 216 4.70 -18.39 -37.50
C GLY A 216 4.18 -17.28 -36.60
N GLY A 217 4.48 -17.36 -35.29
CA GLY A 217 4.13 -16.32 -34.32
C GLY A 217 5.07 -15.12 -34.42
N MET A 218 4.53 -13.90 -34.37
CA MET A 218 5.34 -12.70 -34.14
C MET A 218 5.67 -12.64 -32.64
N TYR A 219 6.93 -12.37 -32.33
CA TYR A 219 7.37 -12.28 -30.95
C TYR A 219 8.10 -10.97 -30.67
N SER A 220 8.04 -10.47 -29.42
CA SER A 220 8.77 -9.25 -29.05
C SER A 220 10.24 -9.54 -28.73
N ILE A 221 11.08 -8.53 -28.94
CA ILE A 221 12.50 -8.55 -28.61
C ILE A 221 12.66 -8.33 -27.09
N SER A 222 13.52 -9.10 -26.42
CA SER A 222 13.77 -8.91 -24.98
C SER A 222 14.36 -7.54 -24.63
N ALA A 223 14.16 -7.14 -23.37
CA ALA A 223 14.76 -5.93 -22.85
C ALA A 223 16.29 -6.03 -22.81
N LEU A 224 16.83 -7.23 -22.53
CA LEU A 224 18.27 -7.44 -22.59
C LEU A 224 18.83 -7.17 -23.99
N THR A 225 18.21 -7.74 -25.02
CA THR A 225 18.65 -7.54 -26.42
C THR A 225 18.46 -6.11 -26.91
N THR A 226 17.41 -5.40 -26.50
CA THR A 226 17.25 -3.97 -26.85
C THR A 226 18.33 -3.11 -26.20
N VAL A 227 18.65 -3.38 -24.94
CA VAL A 227 19.75 -2.72 -24.23
C VAL A 227 21.09 -3.01 -24.92
N SER A 228 21.38 -4.28 -25.24
CA SER A 228 22.64 -4.63 -25.92
C SER A 228 22.76 -3.92 -27.26
N ASN A 229 21.66 -3.83 -28.03
CA ASN A 229 21.61 -3.08 -29.28
C ASN A 229 21.80 -1.56 -29.10
N LEU A 230 21.42 -1.01 -27.94
CA LEU A 230 21.68 0.38 -27.55
C LEU A 230 23.13 0.61 -27.05
N GLY A 231 24.00 -0.40 -27.12
CA GLY A 231 25.40 -0.32 -26.69
C GLY A 231 25.57 -0.41 -25.16
N VAL A 232 24.54 -0.84 -24.43
CA VAL A 232 24.58 -0.96 -22.96
C VAL A 232 24.77 -2.43 -22.55
N MET A 233 25.95 -2.73 -22.03
CA MET A 233 26.45 -4.02 -21.54
C MET A 233 25.78 -4.71 -20.32
N PHE A 234 24.48 -4.99 -20.15
CA PHE A 234 23.98 -5.62 -18.89
C PHE A 234 24.32 -7.13 -18.78
N GLY A 235 24.76 -7.58 -17.59
CA GLY A 235 25.18 -8.98 -17.31
C GLY A 235 26.70 -9.24 -17.27
N SER A 236 27.12 -10.30 -16.58
CA SER A 236 28.50 -10.83 -16.54
C SER A 236 28.75 -11.95 -17.56
N SER A 237 27.76 -12.30 -18.37
CA SER A 237 27.88 -13.37 -19.37
C SER A 237 28.69 -12.87 -20.57
N SER A 238 29.99 -13.17 -20.56
CA SER A 238 30.96 -12.93 -21.63
C SER A 238 30.73 -13.78 -22.88
N ASN A 239 29.54 -14.34 -23.08
CA ASN A 239 29.25 -15.14 -24.25
C ASN A 239 28.44 -14.28 -25.19
N ASN A 240 28.99 -14.08 -26.38
CA ASN A 240 28.33 -13.46 -27.52
C ASN A 240 26.83 -13.82 -27.51
N PRO A 241 25.91 -12.86 -27.71
CA PRO A 241 24.52 -13.18 -27.98
C PRO A 241 24.46 -13.85 -29.36
N SER A 242 24.85 -15.12 -29.43
CA SER A 242 24.86 -15.91 -30.65
C SER A 242 23.42 -16.17 -31.04
N GLU A 243 22.85 -15.27 -31.86
CA GLU A 243 21.62 -15.37 -32.69
C GLU A 243 20.31 -15.88 -32.07
N ALA A 244 20.34 -16.43 -30.87
CA ALA A 244 19.23 -16.85 -30.05
C ALA A 244 18.80 -15.65 -29.21
N GLY A 245 18.39 -14.58 -29.90
CA GLY A 245 17.80 -13.41 -29.24
C GLY A 245 16.72 -13.89 -28.28
N LEU A 246 16.78 -13.44 -27.02
CA LEU A 246 15.75 -13.79 -26.06
C LEU A 246 14.44 -13.22 -26.58
N ILE A 247 13.58 -14.11 -27.06
CA ILE A 247 12.28 -13.74 -27.58
C ILE A 247 11.32 -13.64 -26.37
N VAL A 248 10.65 -12.50 -26.22
CA VAL A 248 9.74 -12.20 -25.11
C VAL A 248 8.33 -12.02 -25.63
N GLY A 249 7.43 -12.93 -25.26
CA GLY A 249 6.01 -12.81 -25.54
C GLY A 249 5.63 -13.26 -26.95
N GLU A 250 4.74 -14.25 -27.02
CA GLU A 250 3.99 -14.58 -28.23
C GLU A 250 2.90 -13.53 -28.41
N LEU A 251 2.95 -12.74 -29.48
CA LEU A 251 1.82 -11.90 -29.88
C LEU A 251 0.86 -12.77 -30.70
N ALA A 252 0.09 -13.62 -30.02
CA ALA A 252 -1.05 -14.28 -30.64
C ALA A 252 -2.15 -13.23 -30.88
N VAL A 253 -2.29 -12.79 -32.13
CA VAL A 253 -3.30 -11.79 -32.52
C VAL A 253 -4.69 -12.42 -32.41
N GLY A 254 -5.45 -12.07 -31.37
CA GLY A 254 -6.86 -12.46 -31.19
C GLY A 254 -7.20 -13.12 -29.85
N GLU A 255 -6.22 -13.70 -29.16
CA GLU A 255 -6.42 -14.32 -27.84
C GLU A 255 -5.80 -13.46 -26.73
N MET A 256 -6.57 -13.21 -25.68
CA MET A 256 -6.12 -12.39 -24.56
C MET A 256 -5.06 -13.17 -23.74
N SER A 257 -3.81 -12.72 -23.77
CA SER A 257 -2.71 -13.38 -23.06
C SER A 257 -2.98 -13.45 -21.55
N SER A 258 -2.35 -14.41 -20.86
CA SER A 258 -2.49 -14.56 -19.40
C SER A 258 -2.02 -13.32 -18.64
N LEU A 259 -0.96 -12.65 -19.11
CA LEU A 259 -0.49 -11.38 -18.57
C LEU A 259 -1.50 -10.26 -18.82
N GLU A 260 -2.04 -10.14 -20.03
CA GLU A 260 -3.02 -9.11 -20.37
C GLU A 260 -4.30 -9.24 -19.52
N ARG A 261 -4.74 -10.48 -19.27
CA ARG A 261 -5.88 -10.76 -18.38
C ARG A 261 -5.60 -10.29 -16.95
N ALA A 262 -4.42 -10.63 -16.40
CA ALA A 262 -4.01 -10.21 -15.06
C ALA A 262 -3.90 -8.67 -14.95
N VAL A 263 -3.40 -8.00 -15.99
CA VAL A 263 -3.31 -6.54 -16.06
C VAL A 263 -4.68 -5.89 -16.17
N LYS A 264 -5.62 -6.47 -16.92
CA LYS A 264 -6.99 -5.95 -17.02
C LYS A 264 -7.71 -6.05 -15.68
N GLU A 265 -7.60 -7.19 -14.99
CA GLU A 265 -8.23 -7.40 -13.68
C GLU A 265 -7.64 -6.45 -12.62
N SER A 266 -6.32 -6.29 -12.55
CA SER A 266 -5.68 -5.35 -11.62
C SER A 266 -6.10 -3.90 -11.90
N ARG A 267 -6.23 -3.52 -13.18
CA ARG A 267 -6.71 -2.20 -13.59
C ARG A 267 -8.16 -1.96 -13.15
N GLU A 268 -9.04 -2.95 -13.29
CA GLU A 268 -10.42 -2.84 -12.82
C GLU A 268 -10.51 -2.73 -11.30
N ASN A 269 -9.71 -3.51 -10.57
CA ASN A 269 -9.62 -3.43 -9.11
C ASN A 269 -9.06 -2.08 -8.66
N TYR A 270 -8.04 -1.56 -9.33
CA TYR A 270 -7.48 -0.24 -9.07
C TYR A 270 -8.52 0.87 -9.27
N LYS A 271 -9.30 0.81 -10.35
CA LYS A 271 -10.41 1.77 -10.57
C LYS A 271 -11.40 1.76 -9.40
N LYS A 272 -11.76 0.59 -8.86
CA LYS A 272 -12.64 0.49 -7.68
C LYS A 272 -12.03 1.15 -6.45
N VAL A 273 -10.73 0.95 -6.22
CA VAL A 273 -10.00 1.58 -5.11
C VAL A 273 -9.95 3.10 -5.27
N VAL A 274 -9.69 3.61 -6.49
CA VAL A 274 -9.68 5.06 -6.75
C VAL A 274 -11.06 5.67 -6.52
N LEU A 275 -12.13 5.06 -7.03
CA LEU A 275 -13.51 5.51 -6.77
C LEU A 275 -13.83 5.49 -5.26
N ALA A 276 -13.40 4.43 -4.55
CA ALA A 276 -13.56 4.37 -3.10
C ALA A 276 -12.78 5.48 -2.39
N GLN A 277 -11.55 5.77 -2.83
CA GLN A 277 -10.75 6.85 -2.27
C GLN A 277 -11.38 8.23 -2.54
N GLU A 278 -11.96 8.45 -3.71
CA GLU A 278 -12.69 9.67 -4.04
C GLU A 278 -13.90 9.86 -3.12
N THR A 279 -14.66 8.80 -2.82
CA THR A 279 -15.76 8.88 -1.85
C THR A 279 -15.27 9.19 -0.43
N VAL A 280 -14.12 8.62 -0.04
CA VAL A 280 -13.50 8.90 1.28
C VAL A 280 -13.05 10.36 1.36
N ASN A 281 -12.38 10.86 0.31
CA ASN A 281 -11.93 12.24 0.24
C ASN A 281 -13.11 13.22 0.21
N GLY A 282 -14.22 12.88 -0.47
CA GLY A 282 -15.42 13.70 -0.50
C GLY A 282 -16.14 13.80 0.85
N VAL A 283 -15.94 12.82 1.75
CA VAL A 283 -16.52 12.82 3.11
C VAL A 283 -15.55 13.40 4.15
N LYS A 284 -14.28 13.60 3.80
CA LYS A 284 -13.31 14.24 4.68
C LYS A 284 -13.66 15.72 4.83
N ALA A 285 -14.35 16.04 5.91
CA ALA A 285 -14.69 17.41 6.26
C ALA A 285 -13.55 18.05 7.05
N ASP A 286 -13.20 19.29 6.69
CA ASP A 286 -12.24 20.07 7.45
C ASP A 286 -12.88 20.57 8.76
N GLY A 287 -12.21 20.32 9.89
CA GLY A 287 -12.64 20.77 11.21
C GLY A 287 -12.92 19.63 12.19
N ILE A 288 -12.45 19.78 13.42
CA ILE A 288 -12.63 18.79 14.49
C ILE A 288 -14.10 18.67 14.89
N ASP A 289 -14.80 19.80 15.01
CA ASP A 289 -16.19 19.82 15.49
C ASP A 289 -17.17 19.18 14.51
N THR A 290 -16.93 19.32 13.20
CA THR A 290 -17.73 18.67 12.16
C THR A 290 -17.50 17.16 12.18
N ASN A 291 -16.24 16.72 12.27
CA ASN A 291 -15.88 15.31 12.39
C ASN A 291 -16.42 14.69 13.68
N LEU A 292 -16.40 15.42 14.80
CA LEU A 292 -16.95 14.95 16.08
C LEU A 292 -18.49 14.86 16.05
N ALA A 293 -19.17 15.80 15.38
CA ALA A 293 -20.61 15.75 15.17
C ALA A 293 -21.02 14.54 14.32
N VAL A 294 -20.28 14.28 13.22
CA VAL A 294 -20.48 13.08 12.37
C VAL A 294 -20.25 11.80 13.19
N MET A 295 -19.17 11.75 13.97
CA MET A 295 -18.87 10.61 14.83
C MET A 295 -20.01 10.34 15.82
N LYS A 296 -20.49 11.38 16.50
CA LYS A 296 -21.59 11.27 17.47
C LYS A 296 -22.84 10.69 16.82
N GLU A 297 -23.21 11.18 15.63
CA GLU A 297 -24.38 10.71 14.88
C GLU A 297 -24.22 9.24 14.45
N LEU A 298 -23.03 8.85 13.98
CA LEU A 298 -22.72 7.46 13.59
C LEU A 298 -22.71 6.51 14.79
N LEU A 299 -22.29 6.98 15.96
CA LEU A 299 -22.23 6.19 17.19
C LEU A 299 -23.55 6.16 17.96
N LEU A 300 -24.54 6.99 17.61
CA LEU A 300 -25.87 7.00 18.26
C LEU A 300 -26.46 5.59 18.47
N PRO A 301 -26.54 4.70 17.45
CA PRO A 301 -27.08 3.36 17.66
C PRO A 301 -26.26 2.52 18.66
N VAL A 302 -24.93 2.68 18.67
CA VAL A 302 -24.05 1.98 19.61
C VAL A 302 -24.19 2.54 21.03
N MET A 303 -24.28 3.87 21.15
CA MET A 303 -24.50 4.54 22.43
C MET A 303 -25.86 4.16 23.05
N GLU A 304 -26.90 4.00 22.24
CA GLU A 304 -28.22 3.62 22.75
C GLU A 304 -28.24 2.18 23.27
N VAL A 305 -27.58 1.25 22.56
CA VAL A 305 -27.35 -0.12 23.07
C VAL A 305 -26.49 -0.09 24.34
N GLY A 306 -25.45 0.75 24.37
CA GLY A 306 -24.59 0.93 25.53
C GLY A 306 -25.34 1.43 26.76
N LYS A 307 -26.23 2.43 26.60
CA LYS A 307 -27.11 2.90 27.68
C LYS A 307 -28.06 1.82 28.15
N TRP A 308 -28.63 1.03 27.24
CA TRP A 308 -29.50 -0.09 27.60
C TRP A 308 -28.74 -1.15 28.42
N LEU A 309 -27.52 -1.51 28.02
CA LEU A 309 -26.65 -2.40 28.80
C LEU A 309 -26.28 -1.81 30.16
N LEU A 310 -25.98 -0.50 30.19
CA LEU A 310 -25.63 0.19 31.43
C LEU A 310 -26.82 0.26 32.40
N SER A 311 -28.03 0.44 31.87
CA SER A 311 -29.28 0.38 32.63
C SER A 311 -29.51 -1.01 33.22
N LEU A 312 -29.15 -2.07 32.48
CA LEU A 312 -29.16 -3.44 33.01
C LEU A 312 -28.17 -3.63 34.16
N VAL A 313 -26.97 -3.03 34.07
CA VAL A 313 -25.91 -3.12 35.10
C VAL A 313 -26.25 -2.30 36.34
N TYR A 314 -26.83 -1.11 36.19
CA TYR A 314 -27.28 -0.28 37.32
C TYR A 314 -28.62 -0.72 37.93
N TRP A 315 -29.26 -1.74 37.36
CA TRP A 315 -30.53 -2.28 37.84
C TRP A 315 -31.68 -1.27 37.85
N ASP A 316 -31.72 -0.36 36.87
CA ASP A 316 -32.81 0.63 36.77
C ASP A 316 -34.18 -0.06 36.65
N ASP A 317 -34.25 -1.14 35.85
CA ASP A 317 -35.41 -2.03 35.72
C ASP A 317 -35.09 -3.41 36.34
N PRO A 318 -35.44 -3.65 37.61
CA PRO A 318 -34.96 -4.83 38.34
C PRO A 318 -35.42 -6.16 37.73
N LEU A 319 -36.62 -6.22 37.14
CA LEU A 319 -37.11 -7.44 36.49
C LEU A 319 -36.36 -7.77 35.19
N LYS A 320 -36.02 -6.76 34.39
CA LYS A 320 -35.28 -6.95 33.12
C LYS A 320 -33.83 -7.32 33.40
N SER A 321 -33.19 -6.66 34.37
CA SER A 321 -31.83 -6.99 34.81
C SER A 321 -31.73 -8.38 35.39
N LEU A 322 -32.70 -8.79 36.22
CA LEU A 322 -32.76 -10.14 36.78
C LEU A 322 -32.91 -11.20 35.69
N LEU A 323 -33.83 -10.99 34.74
CA LEU A 323 -34.04 -11.90 33.61
C LEU A 323 -32.78 -12.00 32.74
N PHE A 324 -32.15 -10.87 32.42
CA PHE A 324 -30.90 -10.83 31.65
C PHE A 324 -29.76 -11.56 32.37
N SER A 325 -29.64 -11.37 33.68
CA SER A 325 -28.63 -12.03 34.51
C SER A 325 -28.85 -13.54 34.57
N LEU A 326 -30.08 -14.00 34.78
CA LEU A 326 -30.42 -15.43 34.79
C LEU A 326 -30.18 -16.10 33.43
N ILE A 327 -30.57 -15.46 32.33
CA ILE A 327 -30.34 -15.97 30.97
C ILE A 327 -28.83 -16.02 30.67
N SER A 328 -28.09 -14.97 31.01
CA SER A 328 -26.65 -14.90 30.76
C SER A 328 -25.88 -15.93 31.57
N THR A 329 -26.21 -16.10 32.86
CA THR A 329 -25.61 -17.12 33.72
C THR A 329 -25.93 -18.54 33.23
N PHE A 330 -27.16 -18.79 32.77
CA PHE A 330 -27.54 -20.06 32.15
C PHE A 330 -26.73 -20.37 30.88
N ILE A 331 -26.56 -19.40 29.99
CA ILE A 331 -25.75 -19.52 28.76
C ILE A 331 -24.29 -19.85 29.10
N ILE A 332 -23.72 -19.18 30.10
CA ILE A 332 -22.33 -19.40 30.54
C ILE A 332 -22.17 -20.81 31.13
N PHE A 333 -23.07 -21.22 32.03
CA PHE A 333 -23.00 -22.52 32.69
C PHE A 333 -23.11 -23.69 31.70
N ARG A 334 -23.94 -23.57 30.67
CA ARG A 334 -24.09 -24.57 29.59
C ARG A 334 -22.96 -24.53 28.55
N GLY A 335 -22.06 -23.55 28.61
CA GLY A 335 -21.00 -23.35 27.62
C GLY A 335 -21.53 -22.93 26.25
N TRP A 336 -22.71 -22.32 26.17
CA TRP A 336 -23.38 -21.96 24.92
C TRP A 336 -22.93 -20.64 24.31
N LEU A 337 -21.91 -20.01 24.87
CA LEU A 337 -21.39 -18.71 24.46
C LEU A 337 -21.07 -18.65 22.95
N GLY A 338 -20.51 -19.74 22.40
CA GLY A 338 -20.20 -19.84 20.96
C GLY A 338 -21.46 -19.83 20.08
N TYR A 339 -22.50 -20.56 20.49
CA TYR A 339 -23.78 -20.61 19.78
C TYR A 339 -24.51 -19.27 19.83
N THR A 340 -24.47 -18.57 20.97
CA THR A 340 -25.08 -17.25 21.09
C THR A 340 -24.39 -16.22 20.20
N LEU A 341 -23.06 -16.28 20.08
CA LEU A 341 -22.30 -15.45 19.15
C LEU A 341 -22.57 -15.82 17.69
N ALA A 342 -22.70 -17.11 17.37
CA ALA A 342 -23.08 -17.54 16.03
C ALA A 342 -24.48 -17.02 15.65
N LEU A 343 -25.45 -17.10 16.57
CA LEU A 343 -26.82 -16.62 16.35
C LEU A 343 -26.84 -15.11 16.07
N THR A 344 -26.09 -14.30 16.83
CA THR A 344 -26.05 -12.85 16.59
C THR A 344 -25.44 -12.51 15.24
N LEU A 345 -24.39 -13.21 14.80
CA LEU A 345 -23.80 -13.03 13.48
C LEU A 345 -24.79 -13.39 12.35
N VAL A 346 -25.55 -14.47 12.52
CA VAL A 346 -26.60 -14.86 11.56
C VAL A 346 -27.70 -13.82 11.50
N LEU A 347 -28.14 -13.28 12.65
CA LEU A 347 -29.14 -12.22 12.69
C LEU A 347 -28.66 -10.95 11.97
N ILE A 348 -27.38 -10.58 12.11
CA ILE A 348 -26.77 -9.46 11.37
C ILE A 348 -26.78 -9.74 9.87
N ALA A 349 -26.41 -10.96 9.44
CA ALA A 349 -26.44 -11.34 8.02
C ALA A 349 -27.86 -11.32 7.45
N ILE A 350 -28.85 -11.83 8.19
CA ILE A 350 -30.27 -11.77 7.81
C ILE A 350 -30.72 -10.31 7.71
N PHE A 351 -30.35 -9.46 8.67
CA PHE A 351 -30.64 -8.03 8.63
C PHE A 351 -30.07 -7.38 7.35
N MET A 352 -28.84 -7.68 6.97
CA MET A 352 -28.23 -7.18 5.72
C MET A 352 -29.00 -7.61 4.46
N VAL A 353 -29.49 -8.86 4.43
CA VAL A 353 -30.29 -9.37 3.30
C VAL A 353 -31.67 -8.71 3.27
N VAL A 354 -32.31 -8.54 4.44
CA VAL A 354 -33.61 -7.86 4.56
C VAL A 354 -33.50 -6.40 4.15
N THR A 355 -32.48 -5.68 4.63
CA THR A 355 -32.25 -4.28 4.23
C THR A 355 -32.01 -4.17 2.73
N ARG A 356 -31.30 -5.13 2.11
CA ARG A 356 -31.16 -5.20 0.66
C ARG A 356 -32.52 -5.31 -0.06
N PHE A 357 -33.39 -6.24 0.35
CA PHE A 357 -34.73 -6.38 -0.24
C PHE A 357 -35.59 -5.14 -0.02
N CYS A 358 -35.53 -4.52 1.15
CA CYS A 358 -36.27 -3.30 1.46
C CYS A 358 -35.72 -2.05 0.76
N ASN A 359 -34.43 -2.02 0.42
CA ASN A 359 -33.76 -0.89 -0.23
C ASN A 359 -33.78 -0.96 -1.76
N GLN A 360 -34.30 -2.04 -2.37
CA GLN A 360 -34.55 -2.12 -3.82
C GLN A 360 -35.63 -1.10 -4.24
N GLY A 361 -35.22 0.17 -4.40
CA GLY A 361 -36.09 1.24 -4.91
C GLY A 361 -36.08 2.55 -4.13
N ARG A 362 -35.26 2.74 -3.07
CA ARG A 362 -35.15 4.03 -2.38
C ARG A 362 -33.81 4.72 -2.66
N PRO A 363 -33.80 6.01 -3.01
CA PRO A 363 -32.56 6.78 -3.04
C PRO A 363 -32.00 6.91 -1.62
N LEU A 364 -30.67 6.85 -1.58
CA LEU A 364 -29.73 7.09 -0.49
C LEU A 364 -30.35 7.81 0.72
N VAL A 365 -30.43 7.13 1.88
CA VAL A 365 -30.68 7.79 3.16
C VAL A 365 -29.40 8.53 3.55
N GLU A 366 -29.28 9.74 3.02
CA GLU A 366 -28.22 10.70 3.27
C GLU A 366 -28.18 11.05 4.76
N LEU A 367 -26.99 10.96 5.36
CA LEU A 367 -26.75 11.36 6.74
C LEU A 367 -26.81 12.88 6.85
N LYS A 368 -27.96 13.40 7.32
CA LYS A 368 -28.19 14.82 7.55
C LYS A 368 -27.60 15.23 8.90
N VAL A 369 -26.30 15.52 8.93
CA VAL A 369 -25.59 15.97 10.15
C VAL A 369 -25.74 17.48 10.30
N MET A 370 -26.19 17.94 11.47
CA MET A 370 -26.23 19.37 11.84
C MET A 370 -24.81 19.86 12.13
N ALA A 371 -24.30 20.80 11.32
CA ALA A 371 -23.05 21.47 11.61
C ALA A 371 -23.19 22.35 12.88
N PRO A 372 -22.25 22.27 13.85
CA PRO A 372 -22.23 23.16 15.01
C PRO A 372 -21.83 24.60 14.62
N PRO A 373 -22.15 25.60 15.47
CA PRO A 373 -21.88 27.02 15.20
C PRO A 373 -20.37 27.34 15.16
N PRO A 374 -19.94 28.34 14.36
CA PRO A 374 -18.52 28.65 14.16
C PRO A 374 -17.87 29.22 15.43
N MET A 375 -16.74 28.63 15.85
CA MET A 375 -15.89 29.17 16.92
C MET A 375 -14.96 30.29 16.42
N ASN A 376 -14.52 31.11 17.37
CA ASN A 376 -13.83 32.38 17.15
C ASN A 376 -12.32 32.16 16.91
N THR A 377 -11.71 33.02 16.11
CA THR A 377 -10.34 32.90 15.55
C THR A 377 -9.20 32.80 16.58
N MET A 378 -9.47 33.10 17.85
CA MET A 378 -8.49 33.08 18.93
C MET A 378 -8.28 31.68 19.54
N GLU A 379 -9.33 30.85 19.58
CA GLU A 379 -9.25 29.43 20.01
C GLU A 379 -8.54 28.58 18.94
N GLN A 380 -8.68 28.99 17.68
CA GLN A 380 -8.03 28.37 16.52
C GLN A 380 -6.50 28.52 16.53
N LEU A 381 -5.97 29.57 17.18
CA LEU A 381 -4.52 29.81 17.34
C LEU A 381 -3.94 29.12 18.59
N LEU A 382 -4.73 28.97 19.65
CA LEU A 382 -4.31 28.29 20.90
C LEU A 382 -4.40 26.75 20.78
N ALA A 383 -5.16 26.24 19.80
CA ALA A 383 -5.37 24.81 19.52
C ALA A 383 -4.28 24.13 18.66
N VAL A 384 -3.22 24.84 18.25
CA VAL A 384 -2.14 24.27 17.43
C VAL A 384 -1.10 23.58 18.33
N GLN A 385 -1.48 22.44 18.90
CA GLN A 385 -0.54 21.46 19.42
C GLN A 385 -0.67 20.19 18.60
N ASN A 386 0.45 19.59 18.19
CA ASN A 386 0.51 18.39 17.33
C ASN A 386 -0.34 17.21 17.83
N ALA A 387 -0.72 17.18 19.11
CA ALA A 387 -1.63 16.18 19.67
C ALA A 387 -3.08 16.31 19.15
N ILE A 388 -3.54 17.53 18.86
CA ILE A 388 -4.91 17.79 18.41
C ILE A 388 -5.07 17.48 16.92
N SER A 389 -4.08 17.77 16.08
CA SER A 389 -4.10 17.36 14.67
C SER A 389 -4.02 15.84 14.51
N GLN A 390 -3.27 15.16 15.37
CA GLN A 390 -3.28 13.69 15.45
C GLN A 390 -4.63 13.15 15.93
N ALA A 391 -5.26 13.78 16.92
CA ALA A 391 -6.59 13.41 17.38
C ALA A 391 -7.65 13.62 16.28
N GLU A 392 -7.57 14.72 15.53
CA GLU A 392 -8.45 14.98 14.38
C GLU A 392 -8.31 13.88 13.32
N GLN A 393 -7.07 13.50 12.97
CA GLN A 393 -6.81 12.42 12.02
C GLN A 393 -7.37 11.08 12.52
N LEU A 394 -7.21 10.76 13.81
CA LEU A 394 -7.78 9.53 14.39
C LEU A 394 -9.31 9.53 14.36
N VAL A 395 -9.96 10.67 14.66
CA VAL A 395 -11.42 10.80 14.59
C VAL A 395 -11.90 10.69 13.14
N GLN A 396 -11.18 11.31 12.19
CA GLN A 396 -11.47 11.20 10.77
C GLN A 396 -11.36 9.75 10.28
N ASP A 397 -10.28 9.05 10.61
CA ASP A 397 -10.08 7.66 10.26
C ASP A 397 -11.17 6.76 10.88
N GLY A 398 -11.52 7.02 12.15
CA GLY A 398 -12.63 6.36 12.84
C GLY A 398 -13.98 6.56 12.14
N ASN A 399 -14.29 7.78 11.72
CA ASN A 399 -15.50 8.10 10.96
C ASN A 399 -15.56 7.38 9.63
N ILE A 400 -14.44 7.34 8.89
CA ILE A 400 -14.34 6.63 7.61
C ILE A 400 -14.63 5.15 7.81
N VAL A 401 -14.05 4.52 8.85
CA VAL A 401 -14.30 3.12 9.18
C VAL A 401 -15.77 2.89 9.52
N LEU A 402 -16.37 3.72 10.37
CA LEU A 402 -17.79 3.63 10.75
C LEU A 402 -18.73 3.79 9.54
N LEU A 403 -18.42 4.72 8.63
CA LEU A 403 -19.18 4.92 7.40
C LEU A 403 -19.09 3.73 6.45
N LYS A 404 -17.90 3.11 6.32
CA LYS A 404 -17.73 1.87 5.54
C LYS A 404 -18.53 0.72 6.17
N PHE A 405 -18.48 0.56 7.49
CA PHE A 405 -19.30 -0.46 8.19
C PHE A 405 -20.79 -0.23 7.99
N ARG A 406 -21.26 1.02 8.11
CA ARG A 406 -22.65 1.38 7.81
C ARG A 406 -23.01 1.08 6.36
N ALA A 407 -22.14 1.39 5.41
CA ALA A 407 -22.36 1.12 3.99
C ALA A 407 -22.54 -0.39 3.71
N LEU A 408 -21.75 -1.22 4.38
CA LEU A 408 -21.87 -2.67 4.32
C LEU A 408 -23.17 -3.14 4.98
N LEU A 409 -23.49 -2.69 6.20
CA LEU A 409 -24.69 -3.11 6.93
C LEU A 409 -26.01 -2.73 6.23
N LEU A 410 -26.04 -1.56 5.59
CA LEU A 410 -27.20 -1.10 4.81
C LEU A 410 -27.24 -1.66 3.38
N SER A 411 -26.29 -2.52 3.02
CA SER A 411 -26.16 -3.12 1.69
C SER A 411 -26.13 -2.09 0.54
N ILE A 412 -25.48 -0.94 0.75
CA ILE A 412 -25.38 0.13 -0.26
C ILE A 412 -24.58 -0.36 -1.49
N PHE A 413 -23.56 -1.19 -1.25
CA PHE A 413 -22.72 -1.78 -2.29
C PHE A 413 -22.93 -3.31 -2.32
N PRO A 414 -23.81 -3.84 -3.20
CA PRO A 414 -24.26 -5.23 -3.12
C PRO A 414 -23.11 -6.23 -3.28
N GLN A 415 -22.15 -5.98 -4.18
CA GLN A 415 -21.03 -6.91 -4.42
C GLN A 415 -20.11 -7.07 -3.19
N ALA A 416 -19.87 -5.99 -2.42
CA ALA A 416 -19.05 -6.05 -1.21
C ALA A 416 -19.84 -6.56 0.00
N SER A 417 -21.12 -6.17 0.09
CA SER A 417 -22.01 -6.54 1.19
C SER A 417 -22.36 -8.03 1.15
N ASP A 418 -22.55 -8.62 -0.04
CA ASP A 418 -22.80 -10.05 -0.19
C ASP A 418 -21.60 -10.90 0.26
N ARG A 419 -20.38 -10.47 -0.11
CA ARG A 419 -19.14 -11.13 0.35
C ARG A 419 -19.00 -11.03 1.88
N PHE A 420 -19.32 -9.88 2.45
CA PHE A 420 -19.28 -9.68 3.90
C PHE A 420 -20.35 -10.51 4.63
N ALA A 421 -21.58 -10.57 4.11
CA ALA A 421 -22.65 -11.40 4.65
C ALA A 421 -22.29 -12.90 4.57
N ALA A 422 -21.74 -13.36 3.45
CA ALA A 422 -21.25 -14.74 3.30
C ALA A 422 -20.12 -15.05 4.30
N LEU A 423 -19.20 -14.11 4.53
CA LEU A 423 -18.15 -14.24 5.55
C LEU A 423 -18.75 -14.33 6.96
N LEU A 424 -19.74 -13.50 7.30
CA LEU A 424 -20.42 -13.55 8.60
C LEU A 424 -21.10 -14.91 8.83
N VAL A 425 -21.80 -15.44 7.82
CA VAL A 425 -22.44 -16.76 7.88
C VAL A 425 -21.41 -17.87 8.01
N PHE A 426 -20.30 -17.78 7.26
CA PHE A 426 -19.22 -18.76 7.36
C PHE A 426 -18.58 -18.77 8.76
N VAL A 427 -18.27 -17.59 9.33
CA VAL A 427 -17.74 -17.47 10.70
C VAL A 427 -18.74 -17.99 11.72
N ALA A 428 -20.03 -17.69 11.55
CA ALA A 428 -21.09 -18.20 12.41
C ALA A 428 -21.19 -19.73 12.36
N LEU A 429 -21.05 -20.33 11.16
CA LEU A 429 -21.05 -21.78 10.98
C LEU A 429 -19.87 -22.42 11.73
N ILE A 430 -18.66 -21.86 11.62
CA ILE A 430 -17.50 -22.39 12.36
C ILE A 430 -17.74 -22.27 13.86
N LEU A 431 -18.25 -21.13 14.36
CA LEU A 431 -18.57 -20.93 15.78
C LEU A 431 -19.65 -21.89 16.30
N ALA A 432 -20.59 -22.30 15.45
CA ALA A 432 -21.64 -23.24 15.82
C ALA A 432 -21.16 -24.71 15.78
N LEU A 433 -20.34 -25.08 14.79
CA LEU A 433 -19.91 -26.47 14.59
C LEU A 433 -18.68 -26.85 15.42
N VAL A 434 -17.78 -25.89 15.68
CA VAL A 434 -16.49 -26.17 16.31
C VAL A 434 -16.56 -25.85 17.81
N PRO A 435 -16.27 -26.82 18.71
CA PRO A 435 -16.19 -26.56 20.13
C PRO A 435 -15.18 -25.44 20.45
N SER A 436 -15.52 -24.59 21.42
CA SER A 436 -14.74 -23.40 21.79
C SER A 436 -13.26 -23.68 22.11
N LYS A 437 -12.94 -24.86 22.63
CA LYS A 437 -11.57 -25.30 22.92
C LYS A 437 -10.69 -25.37 21.66
N TYR A 438 -11.23 -25.91 20.56
CA TYR A 438 -10.50 -25.99 19.30
C TYR A 438 -10.38 -24.64 18.63
N MET A 439 -11.39 -23.76 18.78
CA MET A 439 -11.29 -22.38 18.32
C MET A 439 -10.15 -21.62 19.02
N LEU A 440 -10.03 -21.78 20.34
CA LEU A 440 -8.93 -21.20 21.12
C LEU A 440 -7.58 -21.75 20.67
N LEU A 441 -7.49 -23.07 20.43
CA LEU A 441 -6.27 -23.70 19.88
C LEU A 441 -5.91 -23.16 18.50
N VAL A 442 -6.87 -22.98 17.60
CA VAL A 442 -6.63 -22.42 16.26
C VAL A 442 -6.16 -20.97 16.36
N VAL A 443 -6.78 -20.14 17.20
CA VAL A 443 -6.35 -18.75 17.43
C VAL A 443 -4.95 -18.70 18.02
N PHE A 444 -4.63 -19.59 18.96
CA PHE A 444 -3.30 -19.72 19.52
C PHE A 444 -2.28 -20.08 18.43
N LEU A 445 -2.52 -21.16 17.68
CA LEU A 445 -1.66 -21.59 16.58
C LEU A 445 -1.49 -20.48 15.54
N GLU A 446 -2.57 -19.79 15.16
CA GLU A 446 -2.51 -18.67 14.22
C GLU A 446 -1.58 -17.58 14.71
N THR A 447 -1.74 -17.15 15.97
CA THR A 447 -0.95 -16.05 16.55
C THR A 447 0.53 -16.38 16.62
N PHE A 448 0.88 -17.60 17.03
CA PHE A 448 2.28 -18.02 17.20
C PHE A 448 2.94 -18.50 15.90
N THR A 449 2.17 -19.00 14.93
CA THR A 449 2.73 -19.47 13.63
C THR A 449 2.74 -18.38 12.55
N ARG A 450 2.06 -17.24 12.77
CA ARG A 450 1.91 -16.16 11.79
C ARG A 450 3.22 -15.68 11.17
N TYR A 451 4.26 -15.55 12.00
CA TYR A 451 5.57 -15.03 11.62
C TYR A 451 6.61 -16.14 11.37
N SER A 452 6.20 -17.40 11.39
CA SER A 452 7.10 -18.52 11.05
C SER A 452 7.57 -18.39 9.59
N PRO A 453 8.85 -18.73 9.29
CA PRO A 453 9.44 -18.50 7.97
C PRO A 453 8.68 -19.24 6.85
N LEU A 454 8.18 -20.45 7.13
CA LEU A 454 7.42 -21.26 6.18
C LEU A 454 6.06 -20.66 5.84
N ARG A 455 5.41 -19.98 6.79
CA ARG A 455 4.05 -19.46 6.63
C ARG A 455 4.00 -17.97 6.31
N LYS A 456 5.04 -17.20 6.64
CA LYS A 456 5.11 -15.74 6.47
C LYS A 456 4.64 -15.27 5.09
N ALA A 457 5.13 -15.90 4.02
CA ALA A 457 4.74 -15.55 2.65
C ALA A 457 3.23 -15.71 2.39
N SER A 458 2.63 -16.79 2.89
CA SER A 458 1.18 -17.03 2.76
C SER A 458 0.35 -16.03 3.57
N THR A 459 0.79 -15.70 4.79
CA THR A 459 0.14 -14.74 5.66
C THR A 459 0.17 -13.34 5.07
N GLU A 460 1.33 -12.91 4.57
CA GLU A 460 1.49 -11.60 3.92
C GLU A 460 0.60 -11.47 2.69
N ARG A 461 0.53 -12.53 1.88
CA ARG A 461 -0.38 -12.60 0.73
C ARG A 461 -1.84 -12.45 1.16
N TRP A 462 -2.28 -13.19 2.18
CA TRP A 462 -3.66 -13.11 2.67
C TRP A 462 -4.00 -11.74 3.27
N MET A 463 -3.10 -11.17 4.08
CA MET A 463 -3.23 -9.82 4.61
C MET A 463 -3.32 -8.76 3.51
N ARG A 464 -2.53 -8.91 2.43
CA ARG A 464 -2.58 -8.02 1.28
C ARG A 464 -3.95 -8.08 0.60
N ARG A 465 -4.50 -9.29 0.38
CA ARG A 465 -5.85 -9.43 -0.22
C ARG A 465 -6.95 -8.84 0.65
N LEU A 466 -6.89 -9.02 1.97
CA LEU A 466 -7.83 -8.37 2.88
C LEU A 466 -7.72 -6.84 2.82
N ARG A 467 -6.50 -6.32 2.77
CA ARG A 467 -6.23 -4.88 2.65
C ARG A 467 -6.77 -4.33 1.33
N GLU A 468 -6.48 -4.99 0.21
CA GLU A 468 -6.98 -4.64 -1.12
C GLU A 468 -8.52 -4.63 -1.15
N TRP A 469 -9.14 -5.67 -0.59
CA TRP A 469 -10.60 -5.74 -0.46
C TRP A 469 -11.15 -4.59 0.41
N TRP A 470 -10.53 -4.31 1.56
CA TRP A 470 -10.96 -3.23 2.45
C TRP A 470 -10.87 -1.83 1.81
N PHE A 471 -9.79 -1.57 1.07
CA PHE A 471 -9.62 -0.31 0.35
C PHE A 471 -10.52 -0.19 -0.88
N SER A 472 -10.96 -1.31 -1.46
CA SER A 472 -11.92 -1.31 -2.57
C SER A 472 -13.34 -0.92 -2.15
N ILE A 473 -13.65 -0.90 -0.85
CA ILE A 473 -14.99 -0.55 -0.34
C ILE A 473 -15.13 0.98 -0.27
N PRO A 474 -16.04 1.59 -1.06
CA PRO A 474 -16.37 3.01 -0.96
C PRO A 474 -17.06 3.37 0.36
N ALA A 475 -16.86 4.61 0.80
CA ALA A 475 -17.56 5.15 1.97
C ALA A 475 -18.97 5.61 1.58
N ALA A 476 -19.94 5.47 2.49
CA ALA A 476 -21.28 6.03 2.27
C ALA A 476 -21.20 7.58 2.18
N PRO A 477 -21.84 8.22 1.18
CA PRO A 477 -21.80 9.67 1.04
C PRO A 477 -22.50 10.35 2.22
N VAL A 478 -21.88 11.41 2.75
CA VAL A 478 -22.44 12.26 3.81
C VAL A 478 -22.65 13.66 3.22
N VAL A 479 -23.90 14.13 3.21
CA VAL A 479 -24.22 15.51 2.80
C VAL A 479 -24.33 16.36 4.07
N LEU A 480 -23.36 17.24 4.28
CA LEU A 480 -23.40 18.21 5.38
C LEU A 480 -24.37 19.35 5.00
N GLU A 481 -25.50 19.45 5.70
CA GLU A 481 -26.37 20.62 5.57
C GLU A 481 -25.89 21.74 6.50
N THR A 482 -25.29 22.76 5.91
CA THR A 482 -24.95 24.01 6.61
C THR A 482 -26.23 24.71 7.10
N GLN A 483 -26.24 25.23 8.33
CA GLN A 483 -27.37 25.98 8.92
C GLN A 483 -27.97 27.07 7.98
N ARG A 484 -27.14 27.70 7.13
CA ARG A 484 -27.59 28.68 6.13
C ARG A 484 -28.55 28.10 5.08
N GLN A 485 -28.45 26.82 4.77
CA GLN A 485 -29.30 26.14 3.79
C GLN A 485 -30.71 25.93 4.36
N LYS A 486 -30.82 25.52 5.63
CA LYS A 486 -32.09 25.41 6.36
C LYS A 486 -32.82 26.76 6.48
N GLU A 487 -32.12 27.86 6.73
CA GLU A 487 -32.76 29.19 6.75
C GLU A 487 -33.26 29.62 5.37
N LYS A 488 -32.55 29.26 4.29
CA LYS A 488 -32.99 29.51 2.92
C LYS A 488 -34.20 28.64 2.53
N ASP A 489 -34.21 27.37 2.92
CA ASP A 489 -35.30 26.45 2.61
C ASP A 489 -36.54 26.69 3.49
N ALA A 490 -36.35 27.14 4.74
CA ALA A 490 -37.43 27.61 5.60
C ALA A 490 -38.02 28.95 5.11
N LYS A 491 -37.21 29.82 4.48
CA LYS A 491 -37.70 31.04 3.80
C LYS A 491 -38.41 30.75 2.47
N LYS A 492 -38.06 29.67 1.76
CA LYS A 492 -38.76 29.24 0.53
C LYS A 492 -40.09 28.53 0.79
N ARG A 493 -40.33 28.07 2.03
CA ARG A 493 -41.57 27.39 2.45
C ARG A 493 -42.55 28.31 3.20
N LYS A 494 -42.25 29.61 3.32
CA LYS A 494 -43.17 30.61 3.87
C LYS A 494 -43.74 31.49 2.77
#